data_AF-A0A537MXN8-F1
#
_entry.id   AF-A0A537MXN8-F1
#
_cell.length_a   1.000
_cell.length_b   1.000
_cell.length_c   1.000
_cell.angle_alpha   90.00
_cell.angle_beta   90.00
_cell.angle_gamma   90.00
#
_symmetry.space_group_name_H-M   'P 1'
#
loop_
_entity.id
_entity.type
_entity.pdbx_description
1 polymer ?
#
loop_
_entity_poly.entity_id
_entity_poly.type
_entity_poly.pdbx_seq_one_letter_code
_entity_poly.pdbx_strand_id
1 'polypeptide(L)'
;MNGSAAAWIARPEALLRIALPIFMLALGILAWHLVVAINGIPPYVLPGPALVARTLVTDWPVLSASLLVTLLTTLQGLALAAGGGIALAILFNQSRLVEYSLYPYAVILQVTPIVAI
;
A
#
# COMPACT_ATOMS: atom_id res chain seq x y z
N MET A 1 -39.59 -15.64 31.60
CA MET A 1 -38.44 -14.72 31.82
C MET A 1 -37.28 -15.56 32.31
N ASN A 2 -36.06 -15.30 31.84
CA ASN A 2 -34.74 -15.90 32.19
C ASN A 2 -34.11 -16.72 31.06
N GLY A 3 -33.41 -16.04 30.14
CA GLY A 3 -32.61 -16.67 29.08
C GLY A 3 -31.35 -15.88 28.69
N SER A 4 -30.88 -14.96 29.54
CA SER A 4 -29.86 -13.96 29.16
C SER A 4 -28.76 -13.77 30.21
N ALA A 5 -28.32 -14.84 30.87
CA ALA A 5 -27.29 -14.77 31.92
C ALA A 5 -25.97 -15.50 31.60
N ALA A 6 -25.73 -15.96 30.37
CA ALA A 6 -24.54 -16.76 30.05
C ALA A 6 -23.79 -16.34 28.77
N ALA A 7 -23.64 -15.03 28.53
CA ALA A 7 -22.93 -14.52 27.36
C ALA A 7 -21.52 -13.94 27.65
N TRP A 8 -20.95 -14.21 28.83
CA TRP A 8 -19.68 -13.61 29.27
C TRP A 8 -18.49 -14.59 29.35
N ILE A 9 -18.67 -15.86 28.97
CA ILE A 9 -17.53 -16.74 28.75
C ILE A 9 -16.86 -16.27 27.46
N ALA A 10 -15.73 -15.58 27.59
CA ALA A 10 -14.87 -15.22 26.47
C ALA A 10 -14.69 -16.47 25.59
N ARG A 11 -15.31 -16.48 24.41
CA ARG A 11 -15.27 -17.64 23.53
C ARG A 11 -13.80 -17.86 23.16
N PRO A 12 -13.20 -19.03 23.47
CA PRO A 12 -11.81 -19.30 23.12
C PRO A 12 -11.57 -19.11 21.62
N GLU A 13 -12.60 -19.27 20.80
CA GLU A 13 -12.64 -18.97 19.37
C GLU A 13 -12.24 -17.52 19.02
N ALA A 14 -12.68 -16.52 19.78
CA ALA A 14 -12.36 -15.12 19.52
C ALA A 14 -10.90 -14.80 19.87
N LEU A 15 -10.40 -15.37 20.95
CA LEU A 15 -8.99 -15.26 21.35
C LEU A 15 -8.08 -15.98 20.35
N LEU A 16 -8.45 -17.18 19.89
CA LEU A 16 -7.71 -17.93 18.89
C LEU A 16 -7.64 -17.21 17.54
N ARG A 17 -8.72 -16.52 17.13
CA ARG A 17 -8.76 -15.74 15.88
C ARG A 17 -7.78 -14.56 15.86
N ILE A 18 -7.40 -14.02 17.01
CA ILE A 18 -6.45 -12.91 17.11
C ILE A 18 -5.05 -13.43 17.45
N ALA A 19 -4.95 -14.41 18.36
CA ALA A 19 -3.69 -15.00 18.77
C ALA A 19 -2.98 -15.74 17.63
N LEU A 20 -3.72 -16.44 16.77
CA LEU A 20 -3.13 -17.22 15.69
C LEU A 20 -2.42 -16.35 14.62
N PRO A 21 -3.03 -15.26 14.10
CA PRO A 21 -2.33 -14.33 13.21
C PRO A 21 -1.11 -13.66 13.87
N ILE A 22 -1.22 -13.24 15.13
CA ILE A 22 -0.11 -12.61 15.86
C ILE A 22 1.05 -13.60 16.04
N PHE A 23 0.74 -14.84 16.40
CA PHE A 23 1.73 -15.90 16.52
C PHE A 23 2.44 -16.17 15.18
N MET A 24 1.67 -16.27 14.09
CA MET A 24 2.23 -16.45 12.75
C MET A 24 3.11 -15.27 12.31
N LEU A 25 2.69 -14.04 12.63
CA LEU A 25 3.50 -12.84 12.38
C LEU A 25 4.81 -12.88 13.18
N ALA A 26 4.74 -13.21 14.47
CA ALA A 26 5.92 -13.33 15.32
C ALA A 26 6.87 -14.43 14.81
N LEU A 27 6.34 -15.57 14.39
CA LEU A 27 7.11 -16.65 13.77
C LEU A 27 7.77 -16.18 12.47
N GLY A 28 7.06 -15.43 11.63
CA GLY A 28 7.60 -14.85 10.40
C GLY A 28 8.75 -13.86 10.66
N ILE A 29 8.60 -12.97 11.66
CA ILE A 29 9.65 -12.03 12.07
C ILE A 29 10.87 -12.79 12.61
N LEU A 30 10.65 -13.83 13.41
CA LEU A 30 11.72 -14.67 13.92
C LEU A 30 12.46 -15.40 12.79
N ALA A 31 11.72 -15.97 11.85
CA ALA A 31 12.29 -16.62 10.66
C ALA A 31 13.12 -15.62 9.83
N TRP A 32 12.61 -14.41 9.60
CA TRP A 32 13.36 -13.35 8.92
C TRP A 32 14.65 -12.99 9.66
N HIS A 33 14.58 -12.80 10.98
CA HIS A 33 15.76 -12.53 11.80
C HIS A 33 16.81 -13.65 11.69
N LEU A 34 16.38 -14.91 11.78
CA LEU A 34 17.25 -16.08 11.65
C LEU A 34 17.88 -16.16 10.25
N VAL A 35 17.13 -15.91 9.18
CA VAL A 35 17.65 -15.91 7.80
C VAL A 35 18.73 -14.85 7.64
N VAL A 36 18.53 -13.63 8.14
CA VAL A 36 19.53 -12.56 8.05
C VAL A 36 20.78 -12.91 8.87
N ALA A 37 20.58 -13.41 10.10
CA ALA A 37 21.67 -13.72 11.03
C ALA A 37 22.53 -14.91 10.56
N ILE A 38 21.91 -16.00 10.10
CA ILE A 38 22.61 -17.21 9.67
C ILE A 38 23.36 -16.99 8.36
N ASN A 39 22.75 -16.27 7.41
CA ASN A 39 23.36 -16.04 6.09
C ASN A 39 24.36 -14.86 6.10
N GLY A 40 24.52 -14.15 7.21
CA GLY A 40 25.43 -13.01 7.32
C GLY A 40 25.15 -11.92 6.27
N ILE A 41 23.89 -11.74 5.88
CA ILE A 41 23.52 -10.85 4.77
C ILE A 41 23.90 -9.42 5.15
N PRO A 42 24.69 -8.71 4.31
CA PRO A 42 25.06 -7.34 4.60
C PRO A 42 23.82 -6.45 4.80
N PRO A 43 23.80 -5.55 5.79
CA PRO A 43 22.62 -4.75 6.14
C PRO A 43 22.07 -3.87 5.01
N TYR A 44 22.89 -3.54 4.00
CA TYR A 44 22.46 -2.77 2.83
C TYR A 44 21.67 -3.60 1.81
N VAL A 45 21.75 -4.93 1.85
CA VAL A 45 20.96 -5.84 1.00
C VAL A 45 19.66 -6.20 1.71
N LEU A 46 19.76 -6.63 2.98
CA LEU A 46 18.60 -6.98 3.79
C LEU A 46 18.88 -6.64 5.26
N PRO A 47 18.38 -5.51 5.77
CA PRO A 47 18.51 -5.19 7.18
C PRO A 47 17.66 -6.16 8.03
N GLY A 48 18.14 -6.49 9.22
CA GLY A 48 17.36 -7.28 10.17
C GLY A 48 16.13 -6.51 10.69
N PRO A 49 15.09 -7.22 11.19
CA PRO A 49 13.84 -6.60 11.64
C PRO A 49 14.04 -5.53 12.72
N ALA A 50 14.97 -5.75 13.65
CA ALA A 50 15.28 -4.78 14.70
C ALA A 50 15.91 -3.48 14.16
N LEU A 51 16.74 -3.58 13.12
CA LEU A 51 17.34 -2.42 12.49
C LEU A 51 16.27 -1.61 11.74
N VAL A 52 15.38 -2.28 11.01
CA VAL A 52 14.23 -1.64 10.35
C VAL A 52 13.36 -0.90 11.37
N ALA A 53 12.99 -1.55 12.48
CA ALA A 53 12.19 -0.93 13.52
C ALA A 53 12.87 0.30 14.15
N ARG A 54 14.18 0.21 14.41
CA ARG A 54 14.95 1.34 14.95
C ARG A 54 15.01 2.51 13.96
N THR A 55 15.29 2.23 12.69
CA THR A 55 15.37 3.24 11.62
C THR A 55 14.01 3.91 11.41
N LEU A 56 12.91 3.16 11.45
CA LEU A 56 11.55 3.72 11.36
C LEU A 56 11.28 4.78 12.43
N VAL A 57 11.73 4.57 13.66
CA VAL A 57 11.52 5.51 14.77
C VAL A 57 12.54 6.65 14.74
N THR A 58 13.83 6.33 14.52
CA THR A 58 14.93 7.31 14.57
C THR A 58 14.83 8.30 13.41
N ASP A 59 14.54 7.80 12.20
CA ASP A 59 14.47 8.60 10.99
C ASP A 59 13.01 8.98 10.65
N TRP A 60 12.08 8.80 11.59
CA TRP A 60 10.66 9.15 11.40
C TRP A 60 10.45 10.57 10.87
N PRO A 61 11.14 11.63 11.36
CA PRO A 61 10.95 12.98 10.83
C PRO A 61 11.27 13.09 9.33
N VAL A 62 12.30 12.37 8.87
CA VAL A 62 12.71 12.36 7.45
C VAL A 62 11.78 11.47 6.62
N LEU A 63 11.45 10.29 7.14
CA LEU A 63 10.57 9.32 6.48
C LEU A 63 9.15 9.88 6.32
N SER A 64 8.61 10.52 7.35
CA SER A 64 7.27 11.12 7.32
C SER A 64 7.20 12.31 6.36
N ALA A 65 8.23 13.15 6.31
CA ALA A 65 8.32 14.21 5.31
C ALA A 65 8.31 13.65 3.88
N SER A 66 9.13 12.62 3.62
CA SER A 66 9.21 11.97 2.30
C SER A 66 7.90 11.28 1.91
N LEU A 67 7.27 10.61 2.87
CA LEU A 67 5.95 9.99 2.72
C LEU A 67 4.89 11.04 2.42
N LEU A 68 4.90 12.18 3.11
CA LEU A 68 3.94 13.25 2.90
C LEU A 68 4.11 13.89 1.52
N VAL A 69 5.34 14.14 1.07
CA VAL A 69 5.60 14.65 -0.29
C VAL A 69 5.08 13.66 -1.32
N THR A 70 5.43 12.37 -1.19
CA THR A 70 4.97 11.33 -2.12
C THR A 70 3.45 11.24 -2.17
N LEU A 71 2.80 11.25 -1.00
CA LEU A 71 1.35 11.19 -0.89
C LEU A 71 0.70 12.43 -1.52
N LEU A 72 1.19 13.63 -1.22
CA LEU A 72 0.66 14.88 -1.74
C LEU A 72 0.83 14.95 -3.27
N THR A 73 2.02 14.64 -3.78
CA THR A 73 2.29 14.62 -5.22
C THR A 73 1.42 13.59 -5.93
N THR A 74 1.23 12.40 -5.35
CA THR A 74 0.35 11.36 -5.91
C THR A 74 -1.11 11.82 -5.92
N LEU A 75 -1.60 12.42 -4.84
CA LEU A 75 -2.97 12.93 -4.76
C LEU A 75 -3.22 14.09 -5.72
N GLN A 76 -2.26 15.01 -5.87
CA GLN A 76 -2.33 16.08 -6.86
C GLN A 76 -2.37 15.54 -8.28
N GLY A 77 -1.49 14.59 -8.60
CA GLY A 77 -1.48 13.90 -9.90
C GLY A 77 -2.79 13.18 -10.16
N LEU A 78 -3.32 12.45 -9.17
CA LEU A 78 -4.60 11.76 -9.25
C LEU A 78 -5.77 12.73 -9.46
N ALA A 79 -5.81 13.85 -8.75
CA ALA A 79 -6.86 14.85 -8.89
C ALA A 79 -6.87 15.47 -10.29
N LEU A 80 -5.69 15.81 -10.82
CA LEU A 80 -5.53 16.33 -12.18
C LEU A 80 -5.90 15.28 -13.23
N ALA A 81 -5.44 14.03 -13.06
CA ALA A 81 -5.74 12.93 -13.98
C ALA A 81 -7.23 12.58 -13.98
N ALA A 82 -7.86 12.49 -12.81
CA ALA A 82 -9.29 12.22 -12.69
C ALA A 82 -10.11 13.37 -13.28
N GLY A 83 -9.81 14.61 -12.92
CA GLY A 83 -10.50 15.79 -13.47
C GLY A 83 -10.36 15.89 -14.99
N GLY A 84 -9.15 15.74 -15.51
CA GLY A 84 -8.88 15.74 -16.95
C GLY A 84 -9.56 14.59 -17.69
N GLY A 85 -9.52 13.38 -17.12
CA GLY A 85 -10.20 12.20 -17.67
C GLY A 85 -11.72 12.37 -17.73
N ILE A 86 -12.33 12.92 -16.67
CA ILE A 86 -13.77 13.22 -16.65
C ILE A 86 -14.11 14.28 -17.70
N ALA A 87 -13.33 15.36 -17.81
CA ALA A 87 -13.55 16.40 -18.81
C ALA A 87 -13.46 15.85 -20.24
N LEU A 88 -12.46 15.01 -20.52
CA LEU A 88 -12.31 14.32 -21.81
C LEU A 88 -13.49 13.38 -22.10
N ALA A 89 -13.96 12.62 -21.11
CA ALA A 89 -15.12 11.74 -21.28
C ALA A 89 -16.40 12.53 -21.61
N ILE A 90 -16.61 13.69 -20.99
CA ILE A 90 -17.74 14.58 -21.29
C ILE A 90 -17.63 15.11 -22.74
N LEU A 91 -16.43 15.52 -23.17
CA LEU A 91 -16.18 15.99 -24.54
C LEU A 91 -16.48 14.90 -25.58
N PHE A 92 -16.09 13.65 -25.32
CA PHE A 92 -16.37 12.53 -26.21
C PHE A 92 -17.87 12.28 -26.32
N ASN A 93 -18.60 12.35 -25.19
CA ASN A 93 -20.06 12.17 -25.18
C ASN A 93 -20.80 13.24 -26.00
N GLN A 94 -20.27 14.47 -26.09
CA GLN A 94 -20.91 15.55 -26.85
C GLN A 94 -20.65 15.49 -28.36
N SER A 95 -19.54 14.88 -28.81
CA SER A 95 -19.16 14.89 -30.23
C SER A 95 -18.45 13.62 -30.67
N ARG A 96 -19.10 12.88 -31.58
CA ARG A 96 -18.52 11.70 -32.24
C ARG A 96 -17.22 12.02 -33.00
N LEU A 97 -17.09 13.23 -33.57
CA LEU A 97 -15.88 13.65 -34.27
C LEU A 97 -14.69 13.81 -33.33
N VAL A 98 -14.92 14.32 -32.12
CA VAL A 98 -13.88 14.51 -31.09
C VAL A 98 -13.46 13.15 -30.54
N GLU A 99 -14.41 12.27 -30.25
CA GLU A 99 -14.16 10.89 -29.82
C GLU A 99 -13.26 10.15 -30.83
N TYR A 100 -13.65 10.08 -32.11
CA TYR A 100 -12.87 9.38 -33.13
C TYR A 100 -11.45 9.95 -33.32
N SER A 101 -11.28 11.25 -33.16
CA SER A 101 -9.98 11.92 -33.37
C SER A 101 -9.03 11.76 -32.18
N LEU A 102 -9.55 11.75 -30.95
CA LEU A 102 -8.75 11.76 -29.72
C LEU A 102 -8.56 10.38 -29.09
N TYR A 103 -9.44 9.41 -29.40
CA TYR A 103 -9.34 8.04 -28.88
C TYR A 103 -7.98 7.38 -29.15
N PRO A 104 -7.37 7.46 -30.35
CA PRO A 104 -6.06 6.85 -30.62
C PRO A 104 -4.95 7.41 -29.72
N TYR A 105 -4.95 8.72 -29.48
CA TYR A 105 -3.96 9.38 -28.63
C TYR A 105 -4.10 8.97 -27.16
N ALA A 106 -5.34 8.83 -26.66
CA ALA A 106 -5.59 8.35 -25.31
C ALA A 106 -5.03 6.93 -25.09
N VAL A 107 -5.20 6.04 -26.06
CA VAL A 107 -4.67 4.66 -26.00
C VAL A 107 -3.14 4.65 -26.01
N ILE A 108 -2.51 5.45 -26.86
CA ILE A 108 -1.03 5.55 -26.93
C ILE A 108 -0.44 6.04 -25.61
N LEU A 109 -1.06 7.06 -25.00
CA LEU A 109 -0.63 7.60 -23.71
C LEU A 109 -0.69 6.54 -22.59
N GLN A 110 -1.68 5.63 -22.62
CA GLN A 110 -1.83 4.59 -21.62
C GLN A 110 -0.74 3.50 -21.69
N VAL A 111 -0.19 3.26 -22.88
CA VAL A 111 0.84 2.22 -23.10
C VAL A 111 2.27 2.77 -23.12
N THR A 112 2.45 4.09 -22.98
CA THR A 112 3.78 4.70 -23.03
C THR A 112 4.52 4.42 -21.72
N PRO A 113 5.63 3.67 -21.73
CA PRO A 113 6.39 3.38 -20.52
C PRO A 113 7.04 4.66 -19.98
N ILE A 114 6.94 4.88 -18.67
CA ILE A 114 7.53 6.04 -17.98
C ILE A 114 9.07 6.02 -18.02
N VAL A 115 9.67 4.84 -18.22
CA VAL A 115 11.12 4.66 -18.31
C VAL A 115 11.46 4.07 -19.68
N ALA A 116 11.83 4.91 -20.63
CA ALA A 116 12.60 4.49 -21.80
C ALA A 116 14.07 4.68 -21.45
N ILE A 117 14.79 3.56 -21.35
CA ILE A 117 16.22 3.47 -21.00
C ILE A 117 17.06 4.17 -22.07
#